data_AF-A0A7J4J321-F1
#
_entry.id   AF-A0A7J4J321-F1
#
_cell.length_a   1.000
_cell.length_b   1.000
_cell.length_c   1.000
_cell.angle_alpha   90.00
_cell.angle_beta   90.00
_cell.angle_gamma   90.00
#
_symmetry.space_group_name_H-M   'P 1'
#
loop_
_entity.id
_entity.type
_entity.pdbx_description
1 polymer ?
#
loop_
_entity_poly.entity_id
_entity_poly.type
_entity_poly.pdbx_seq_one_letter_code
_entity_poly.pdbx_strand_id
1 'polypeptide(L)'
;MNRKGLLIHWLALATLLALGVFFFFLSTEFKDVKKSVPGEWQANFLHDLYFQAQIDLLTIDQKATKIGLETAKEMALKGGFETESPCGVIKSKNLWNEKDRLCFPDVVANANRVAEQKIVQTFPTGGYTEVELEGKHFSAKGKIKTITAGTGSYTYETSFARILPYSFDEYKELYQDMMLLLACRAQRDLENCVKNTKTEFSWRFESCTEERSFPVTTRVVDFCVRSKSDQKVEYFVGLDFRPLQPFAVENVETTISSTHTPEIRFMYDLNVEQYTVYYTAWPIQGRSLPATVAELFADVETVSKNVVPLPRIDCPAQKEIRQAYLCGNEIVYVLDPAGLKQGDTYYVAVTSTLEDTESLIETLGILVWN
;
A
#
# COMPACT_ATOMS: atom_id res chain seq x y z
N MET A 1 55.69 -61.46 -84.74
CA MET A 1 54.61 -61.20 -83.75
C MET A 1 53.34 -61.91 -84.19
N ASN A 2 52.70 -62.66 -83.28
CA ASN A 2 51.48 -63.40 -83.59
C ASN A 2 50.30 -62.42 -83.70
N ARG A 3 49.72 -62.27 -84.90
CA ARG A 3 48.62 -61.33 -85.18
C ARG A 3 47.41 -61.53 -84.27
N LYS A 4 47.17 -62.75 -83.79
CA LYS A 4 46.08 -63.06 -82.85
C LYS A 4 46.32 -62.48 -81.46
N GLY A 5 47.57 -62.49 -80.98
CA GLY A 5 47.93 -61.92 -79.68
C GLY A 5 47.84 -60.40 -79.66
N LEU A 6 48.17 -59.74 -80.78
CA LEU A 6 48.02 -58.29 -80.92
C LEU A 6 46.56 -57.85 -80.79
N LEU A 7 45.64 -58.60 -81.39
CA LEU A 7 44.20 -58.30 -81.36
C LEU A 7 43.61 -58.44 -79.95
N ILE A 8 44.02 -59.48 -79.21
CA ILE A 8 43.62 -59.68 -77.80
C ILE A 8 44.15 -58.55 -76.92
N HIS A 9 45.39 -58.09 -77.13
CA HIS A 9 45.97 -56.98 -76.36
C HIS A 9 45.21 -55.67 -76.57
N TRP A 10 44.87 -55.32 -77.81
CA TRP A 10 44.09 -54.11 -78.11
C TRP A 10 42.65 -54.19 -77.59
N LEU A 11 42.02 -55.37 -77.62
CA LEU A 11 40.69 -55.58 -77.05
C LEU A 11 40.70 -55.41 -75.52
N ALA A 12 41.72 -55.94 -74.84
CA ALA A 12 41.88 -55.77 -73.40
C ALA A 12 42.14 -54.30 -73.04
N LEU A 13 42.98 -53.60 -73.81
CA LEU A 13 43.23 -52.17 -73.61
C LEU A 13 41.96 -51.33 -73.82
N ALA A 14 41.21 -51.58 -74.89
CA ALA A 14 39.95 -50.88 -75.16
C ALA A 14 38.91 -51.11 -74.06
N THR A 15 38.81 -52.34 -73.54
CA THR A 15 37.92 -52.66 -72.41
C THR A 15 38.34 -51.94 -71.13
N LEU A 16 39.64 -51.91 -70.81
CA LEU A 16 40.15 -51.19 -69.64
C LEU A 16 39.92 -49.68 -69.76
N LEU A 17 40.07 -49.13 -70.97
CA LEU A 17 39.86 -47.71 -71.23
C LEU A 17 38.37 -47.35 -71.15
N ALA A 18 37.48 -48.21 -71.66
CA ALA A 18 36.03 -48.06 -71.52
C ALA A 18 35.58 -48.15 -70.05
N LEU A 19 36.13 -49.09 -69.27
CA LEU A 19 35.89 -49.19 -67.83
C LEU A 19 36.41 -47.95 -67.10
N GLY A 20 37.61 -47.48 -67.41
CA GLY A 20 38.19 -46.27 -66.83
C GLY A 20 37.32 -45.04 -67.09
N VAL A 21 36.84 -44.87 -68.33
CA VAL A 21 35.91 -43.80 -68.71
C VAL A 21 34.57 -43.94 -67.97
N PHE A 22 34.00 -45.14 -67.92
CA PHE A 22 32.75 -45.41 -67.20
C PHE A 22 32.85 -45.06 -65.71
N PHE A 23 33.92 -45.51 -65.03
CA PHE A 23 34.14 -45.18 -63.63
C PHE A 23 34.48 -43.70 -63.40
N PHE A 24 35.16 -43.05 -64.34
CA PHE A 24 35.39 -41.61 -64.29
C PHE A 24 34.07 -40.83 -64.33
N PHE A 25 33.18 -41.13 -65.28
CA PHE A 25 31.85 -40.49 -65.37
C PHE A 25 30.95 -40.81 -64.18
N LEU A 26 30.95 -42.05 -63.69
CA LEU A 26 30.28 -42.41 -62.44
C LEU A 26 30.83 -41.64 -61.23
N SER A 27 32.13 -41.41 -61.16
CA SER A 27 32.74 -40.66 -60.05
C SER A 27 32.46 -39.16 -60.09
N THR A 28 32.21 -38.59 -61.29
CA THR A 28 31.93 -37.16 -61.45
C THR A 28 30.44 -36.85 -61.32
N GLU A 29 29.55 -37.71 -61.81
CA GLU A 29 28.10 -37.47 -61.72
C GLU A 29 27.51 -37.75 -60.33
N PHE A 30 28.10 -38.64 -59.54
CA PHE A 30 27.59 -38.97 -58.19
C PHE A 30 28.16 -38.11 -57.06
N LYS A 31 29.11 -37.19 -57.33
CA LYS A 31 29.62 -36.28 -56.30
C LYS A 31 28.61 -35.21 -55.87
N ASP A 32 27.65 -34.86 -56.74
CA ASP A 32 26.67 -33.81 -56.48
C ASP A 32 25.23 -34.31 -56.30
N VAL A 33 24.99 -35.62 -56.39
CA VAL A 33 23.73 -36.20 -55.90
C VAL A 33 23.79 -36.22 -54.38
N LYS A 34 23.53 -35.06 -53.76
CA LYS A 34 23.12 -34.99 -52.34
C LYS A 34 21.92 -35.92 -52.22
N LYS A 35 22.16 -37.17 -51.80
CA LYS A 35 21.11 -38.03 -51.25
C LYS A 35 20.60 -37.28 -50.04
N SER A 36 19.55 -36.49 -50.24
CA SER A 36 18.73 -35.96 -49.15
C SER A 36 18.42 -37.17 -48.27
N VAL A 37 18.94 -37.15 -47.04
CA VAL A 37 18.62 -38.19 -46.09
C VAL A 37 17.12 -38.03 -45.83
N PRO A 38 16.27 -39.04 -46.11
CA PRO A 38 14.83 -38.89 -45.87
C PRO A 38 14.60 -38.47 -44.42
N GLY A 39 13.89 -37.36 -44.21
CA GLY A 39 13.66 -36.79 -42.88
C GLY A 39 14.59 -35.63 -42.48
N GLU A 40 15.66 -35.35 -43.22
CA GLU A 40 16.61 -34.27 -42.90
C GLU A 40 15.93 -32.89 -42.90
N TRP A 41 15.08 -32.62 -43.88
CA TRP A 41 14.33 -31.37 -43.93
C TRP A 41 13.39 -31.24 -42.72
N GLN A 42 12.66 -32.30 -42.36
CA GLN A 42 11.75 -32.31 -41.21
C GLN A 42 12.51 -32.11 -39.89
N ALA A 43 13.64 -32.80 -39.71
CA ALA A 43 14.48 -32.67 -38.52
C ALA A 43 15.02 -31.23 -38.39
N ASN A 44 15.54 -30.67 -39.49
CA ASN A 44 16.07 -29.31 -39.50
C ASN A 44 14.94 -28.27 -39.32
N PHE A 45 13.75 -28.47 -39.90
CA PHE A 45 12.59 -27.60 -39.66
C PHE A 45 12.18 -27.61 -38.19
N LEU A 46 12.07 -28.79 -37.58
CA LEU A 46 11.69 -28.93 -36.18
C LEU A 46 12.72 -28.28 -35.26
N HIS A 47 13.99 -28.49 -35.52
CA HIS A 47 15.08 -27.98 -34.69
C HIS A 47 15.30 -26.47 -34.87
N ASP A 48 15.42 -26.00 -36.12
CA ASP A 48 15.88 -24.64 -36.41
C ASP A 48 14.75 -23.61 -36.37
N LEU A 49 13.50 -24.04 -36.57
CA LEU A 49 12.34 -23.14 -36.63
C LEU A 49 11.38 -23.37 -35.48
N TYR A 50 10.77 -24.56 -35.40
CA TYR A 50 9.71 -24.81 -34.41
C TYR A 50 10.23 -24.77 -32.97
N PHE A 51 11.33 -25.48 -32.68
CA PHE A 51 11.90 -25.54 -31.34
C PHE A 51 12.39 -24.16 -30.87
N GLN A 52 12.97 -23.36 -31.77
CA GLN A 52 13.36 -21.98 -31.46
C GLN A 52 12.15 -21.09 -31.14
N ALA A 53 11.03 -21.24 -31.86
CA ALA A 53 9.80 -20.53 -31.52
C ALA A 53 9.26 -20.94 -30.14
N GLN A 54 9.32 -22.24 -29.80
CA GLN A 54 8.91 -22.71 -28.47
C GLN A 54 9.80 -22.18 -27.35
N ILE A 55 11.12 -22.10 -27.57
CA ILE A 55 12.05 -21.46 -26.62
C ILE A 55 11.70 -19.98 -26.44
N ASP A 56 11.41 -19.26 -27.53
CA ASP A 56 11.06 -17.83 -27.46
C ASP A 56 9.74 -17.63 -26.69
N LEU A 57 8.71 -18.41 -27.00
CA LEU A 57 7.42 -18.37 -26.29
C LEU A 57 7.57 -18.69 -24.79
N LEU A 58 8.35 -19.73 -24.45
CA LEU A 58 8.63 -20.06 -23.05
C LEU A 58 9.38 -18.93 -22.34
N THR A 59 10.31 -18.28 -23.03
CA THR A 59 11.06 -17.13 -22.49
C THR A 59 10.14 -15.93 -22.24
N ILE A 60 9.22 -15.65 -23.16
CA ILE A 60 8.20 -14.62 -23.01
C ILE A 60 7.32 -14.91 -21.79
N ASP A 61 6.84 -16.13 -21.67
CA ASP A 61 6.01 -16.59 -20.56
C ASP A 61 6.67 -16.48 -19.18
N GLN A 62 7.95 -16.83 -19.09
CA GLN A 62 8.75 -16.70 -17.87
C GLN A 62 8.93 -15.22 -17.50
N LYS A 63 9.24 -14.37 -18.48
CA LYS A 63 9.38 -12.93 -18.29
C LYS A 63 8.04 -12.28 -17.91
N ALA A 64 6.93 -12.67 -18.54
CA ALA A 64 5.59 -12.21 -18.20
C ALA A 64 5.23 -12.57 -16.76
N THR A 65 5.47 -13.82 -16.35
CA THR A 65 5.26 -14.25 -14.96
C THR A 65 6.08 -13.41 -13.98
N LYS A 66 7.35 -13.15 -14.31
CA LYS A 66 8.23 -12.29 -13.50
C LYS A 66 7.70 -10.86 -13.41
N ILE A 67 7.29 -10.26 -14.53
CA ILE A 67 6.71 -8.91 -14.57
C ILE A 67 5.47 -8.84 -13.69
N GLY A 68 4.53 -9.77 -13.81
CA GLY A 68 3.31 -9.79 -13.00
C GLY A 68 3.60 -9.84 -11.50
N LEU A 69 4.58 -10.66 -11.08
CA LEU A 69 5.01 -10.75 -9.69
C LEU A 69 5.73 -9.50 -9.19
N GLU A 70 6.56 -8.88 -10.04
CA GLU A 70 7.22 -7.61 -9.71
C GLU A 70 6.23 -6.45 -9.61
N THR A 71 5.22 -6.41 -10.47
CA THR A 71 4.10 -5.48 -10.38
C THR A 71 3.35 -5.69 -9.07
N ALA A 72 2.96 -6.92 -8.72
CA ALA A 72 2.29 -7.21 -7.45
C ALA A 72 3.09 -6.70 -6.23
N LYS A 73 4.40 -6.96 -6.19
CA LYS A 73 5.27 -6.49 -5.11
C LYS A 73 5.38 -4.97 -5.08
N GLU A 74 5.57 -4.33 -6.22
CA GLU A 74 5.67 -2.87 -6.29
C GLU A 74 4.37 -2.19 -5.85
N MET A 75 3.22 -2.70 -6.32
CA MET A 75 1.92 -2.22 -5.92
C MET A 75 1.70 -2.40 -4.42
N ALA A 76 2.05 -3.57 -3.84
CA ALA A 76 1.92 -3.80 -2.41
C ALA A 76 2.78 -2.85 -1.57
N LEU A 77 4.04 -2.64 -1.98
CA LEU A 77 4.96 -1.70 -1.34
C LEU A 77 4.45 -0.26 -1.35
N LYS A 78 3.73 0.14 -2.41
CA LYS A 78 3.15 1.47 -2.57
C LYS A 78 1.70 1.55 -2.10
N GLY A 79 1.19 0.55 -1.37
CA GLY A 79 -0.20 0.55 -0.90
C GLY A 79 -1.24 0.60 -2.03
N GLY A 80 -0.92 0.08 -3.21
CA GLY A 80 -1.83 0.03 -4.36
C GLY A 80 -1.79 1.27 -5.27
N PHE A 81 -0.92 2.24 -5.02
CA PHE A 81 -0.74 3.40 -5.89
C PHE A 81 0.42 3.22 -6.87
N GLU A 82 0.31 3.82 -8.06
CA GLU A 82 1.45 3.98 -8.98
C GLU A 82 2.48 4.99 -8.42
N THR A 83 1.96 6.08 -7.86
CA THR A 83 2.70 7.24 -7.32
C THR A 83 2.34 7.50 -5.86
N GLU A 84 2.58 8.71 -5.38
CA GLU A 84 2.12 9.15 -4.06
C GLU A 84 0.59 9.24 -3.99
N SER A 85 0.03 8.91 -2.82
CA SER A 85 -1.38 9.03 -2.54
C SER A 85 -1.84 10.49 -2.52
N PRO A 86 -3.05 10.81 -2.98
CA PRO A 86 -3.63 12.15 -2.85
C PRO A 86 -3.93 12.55 -1.40
N CYS A 87 -3.88 11.60 -0.45
CA CYS A 87 -3.93 11.85 0.99
C CYS A 87 -2.53 12.07 1.60
N GLY A 88 -1.47 11.97 0.81
CA GLY A 88 -0.09 12.15 1.25
C GLY A 88 0.62 10.85 1.65
N VAL A 89 1.84 11.01 2.18
CA VAL A 89 2.78 9.94 2.51
C VAL A 89 3.29 10.13 3.93
N ILE A 90 3.38 9.05 4.70
CA ILE A 90 4.00 9.03 6.03
C ILE A 90 5.08 7.96 6.09
N LYS A 91 6.30 8.31 6.52
CA LYS A 91 7.45 7.38 6.58
C LYS A 91 7.63 6.56 5.28
N SER A 92 7.48 7.21 4.12
CA SER A 92 7.52 6.57 2.78
C SER A 92 6.38 5.58 2.48
N LYS A 93 5.29 5.59 3.25
CA LYS A 93 4.10 4.76 3.03
C LYS A 93 2.92 5.64 2.63
N ASN A 94 2.21 5.22 1.58
CA ASN A 94 1.03 5.92 1.10
C ASN A 94 -0.13 5.84 2.10
N LEU A 95 -0.80 6.97 2.33
CA LEU A 95 -2.01 7.02 3.15
C LEU A 95 -3.23 6.55 2.35
N TRP A 96 -4.04 5.66 2.92
CA TRP A 96 -5.35 5.29 2.32
C TRP A 96 -6.48 6.25 2.69
N ASN A 97 -6.26 7.09 3.70
CA ASN A 97 -7.21 8.11 4.10
C ASN A 97 -6.49 9.29 4.76
N GLU A 98 -7.17 10.44 4.75
CA GLU A 98 -6.81 11.65 5.47
C GLU A 98 -8.08 12.10 6.18
N LYS A 99 -8.15 11.96 7.50
CA LYS A 99 -9.39 12.13 8.27
C LYS A 99 -10.55 11.37 7.61
N ASP A 100 -11.67 11.99 7.30
CA ASP A 100 -12.85 11.40 6.63
C ASP A 100 -12.69 11.17 5.13
N ARG A 101 -11.69 11.80 4.50
CA ARG A 101 -11.42 11.62 3.08
C ARG A 101 -10.76 10.27 2.82
N LEU A 102 -11.47 9.39 2.12
CA LEU A 102 -10.92 8.14 1.60
C LEU A 102 -10.12 8.41 0.32
N CYS A 103 -8.90 7.88 0.25
CA CYS A 103 -8.00 7.98 -0.88
C CYS A 103 -7.65 6.61 -1.47
N PHE A 104 -8.43 5.57 -1.20
CA PHE A 104 -8.12 4.22 -1.68
C PHE A 104 -8.00 4.18 -3.22
N PRO A 105 -6.92 3.58 -3.77
CA PRO A 105 -6.65 3.64 -5.20
C PRO A 105 -7.51 2.69 -6.04
N ASP A 106 -7.65 2.99 -7.33
CA ASP A 106 -8.00 1.98 -8.33
C ASP A 106 -6.78 1.09 -8.61
N VAL A 107 -6.67 0.02 -7.82
CA VAL A 107 -5.52 -0.87 -7.82
C VAL A 107 -5.34 -1.56 -9.16
N VAL A 108 -6.42 -1.98 -9.81
CA VAL A 108 -6.35 -2.70 -11.10
C VAL A 108 -5.86 -1.75 -12.19
N ALA A 109 -6.42 -0.54 -12.28
CA ALA A 109 -5.97 0.44 -13.25
C ALA A 109 -4.50 0.87 -13.02
N ASN A 110 -4.08 1.01 -11.76
CA ASN A 110 -2.69 1.31 -11.44
C ASN A 110 -1.76 0.13 -11.78
N ALA A 111 -2.15 -1.11 -11.44
CA ALA A 111 -1.36 -2.31 -11.71
C ALA A 111 -1.16 -2.53 -13.22
N ASN A 112 -2.20 -2.29 -14.03
CA ASN A 112 -2.11 -2.36 -15.49
C ASN A 112 -1.09 -1.35 -16.04
N ARG A 113 -1.11 -0.09 -15.57
CA ARG A 113 -0.13 0.94 -15.96
C ARG A 113 1.30 0.54 -15.60
N VAL A 114 1.53 0.06 -14.38
CA VAL A 114 2.87 -0.40 -13.95
C VAL A 114 3.31 -1.62 -14.75
N ALA A 115 2.42 -2.59 -15.00
CA ALA A 115 2.71 -3.76 -15.81
C ALA A 115 3.05 -3.39 -17.25
N GLU A 116 2.32 -2.45 -17.86
CA GLU A 116 2.58 -1.95 -19.21
C GLU A 116 3.97 -1.31 -19.31
N GLN A 117 4.33 -0.44 -18.34
CA GLN A 117 5.67 0.15 -18.27
C GLN A 117 6.77 -0.92 -18.20
N LYS A 118 6.60 -1.96 -17.36
CA LYS A 118 7.57 -3.06 -17.24
C LYS A 118 7.64 -3.93 -18.50
N ILE A 119 6.52 -4.14 -19.20
CA ILE A 119 6.50 -4.84 -20.49
C ILE A 119 7.30 -4.06 -21.53
N VAL A 120 7.08 -2.74 -21.65
CA VAL A 120 7.81 -1.88 -22.61
C VAL A 120 9.32 -1.91 -22.32
N GLN A 121 9.70 -1.87 -21.04
CA GLN A 121 11.10 -1.98 -20.63
C GLN A 121 11.72 -3.36 -20.93
N THR A 122 10.97 -4.43 -20.71
CA THR A 122 11.45 -5.82 -20.88
C THR A 122 11.46 -6.26 -22.34
N PHE A 123 10.55 -5.72 -23.15
CA PHE A 123 10.33 -6.07 -24.55
C PHE A 123 10.27 -4.83 -25.45
N PRO A 124 11.37 -4.05 -25.56
CA PRO A 124 11.37 -2.77 -26.26
C PRO A 124 10.97 -2.87 -27.75
N THR A 125 11.21 -4.01 -28.38
CA THR A 125 10.86 -4.28 -29.79
C THR A 125 9.62 -5.16 -29.95
N GLY A 126 9.04 -5.66 -28.85
CA GLY A 126 7.94 -6.63 -28.88
C GLY A 126 6.62 -5.99 -29.31
N GLY A 127 6.42 -4.70 -29.01
CA GLY A 127 5.21 -3.96 -29.39
C GLY A 127 3.93 -4.60 -28.84
N TYR A 128 3.97 -5.01 -27.57
CA TYR A 128 2.83 -5.55 -26.85
C TYR A 128 1.77 -4.46 -26.63
N THR A 129 0.51 -4.87 -26.68
CA THR A 129 -0.68 -4.01 -26.50
C THR A 129 -1.72 -4.75 -25.65
N GLU A 130 -2.77 -4.04 -25.22
CA GLU A 130 -3.86 -4.63 -24.41
C GLU A 130 -3.33 -5.39 -23.18
N VAL A 131 -2.49 -4.72 -22.39
CA VAL A 131 -1.94 -5.26 -21.16
C VAL A 131 -3.03 -5.28 -20.10
N GLU A 132 -3.34 -6.48 -19.61
CA GLU A 132 -4.41 -6.68 -18.65
C GLU A 132 -3.94 -7.58 -17.51
N LEU A 133 -4.14 -7.09 -16.30
CA LEU A 133 -3.85 -7.77 -15.05
C LEU A 133 -5.12 -7.69 -14.18
N GLU A 134 -5.92 -8.74 -14.21
CA GLU A 134 -7.18 -8.85 -13.47
C GLU A 134 -7.18 -10.11 -12.60
N GLY A 135 -7.44 -9.95 -11.30
CA GLY A 135 -7.38 -11.05 -10.34
C GLY A 135 -6.01 -11.74 -10.39
N LYS A 136 -5.99 -13.00 -10.83
CA LYS A 136 -4.78 -13.81 -11.05
C LYS A 136 -4.30 -13.83 -12.51
N HIS A 137 -5.07 -13.30 -13.45
CA HIS A 137 -4.78 -13.38 -14.87
C HIS A 137 -3.90 -12.21 -15.30
N PHE A 138 -2.83 -12.50 -16.03
CA PHE A 138 -1.96 -11.51 -16.64
C PHE A 138 -1.76 -11.84 -18.12
N SER A 139 -2.20 -10.94 -18.99
CA SER A 139 -2.16 -11.14 -20.44
C SER A 139 -1.71 -9.87 -21.17
N ALA A 140 -1.17 -10.08 -22.37
CA ALA A 140 -0.93 -9.01 -23.33
C ALA A 140 -0.96 -9.57 -24.75
N LYS A 141 -1.44 -8.76 -25.70
CA LYS A 141 -1.38 -9.07 -27.13
C LYS A 141 -0.02 -8.70 -27.70
N GLY A 142 0.67 -9.70 -28.22
CA GLY A 142 1.95 -9.56 -28.90
C GLY A 142 1.81 -9.33 -30.39
N LYS A 143 2.92 -9.43 -31.11
CA LYS A 143 2.97 -9.37 -32.56
C LYS A 143 3.18 -10.75 -33.15
N ILE A 144 2.89 -10.86 -34.44
CA ILE A 144 3.31 -12.01 -35.23
C ILE A 144 4.82 -11.90 -35.48
N LYS A 145 5.56 -12.97 -35.18
CA LYS A 145 7.01 -13.09 -35.40
C LYS A 145 7.28 -14.24 -36.35
N THR A 146 8.23 -14.04 -37.27
CA THR A 146 8.65 -15.04 -38.24
C THR A 146 10.13 -15.37 -38.04
N ILE A 147 10.44 -16.65 -37.93
CA ILE A 147 11.82 -17.17 -37.97
C ILE A 147 12.05 -17.72 -39.36
N THR A 148 13.16 -17.36 -39.99
CA THR A 148 13.53 -17.83 -41.33
C THR A 148 14.87 -18.52 -41.25
N ALA A 149 14.96 -19.71 -41.85
CA ALA A 149 16.16 -20.53 -41.95
C ALA A 149 16.25 -21.16 -43.35
N GLY A 150 17.34 -21.89 -43.62
CA GLY A 150 17.50 -22.60 -44.91
C GLY A 150 16.39 -23.62 -45.21
N THR A 151 15.67 -24.06 -44.17
CA THR A 151 14.54 -25.01 -44.25
C THR A 151 13.19 -24.36 -44.54
N GLY A 152 13.09 -23.02 -44.50
CA GLY A 152 11.85 -22.30 -44.75
C GLY A 152 11.62 -21.18 -43.73
N SER A 153 10.36 -20.88 -43.46
CA SER A 153 9.96 -19.92 -42.43
C SER A 153 8.86 -20.47 -41.55
N TYR A 154 8.86 -20.06 -40.29
CA TYR A 154 7.83 -20.40 -39.31
C TYR A 154 7.35 -19.13 -38.62
N THR A 155 6.03 -18.97 -38.58
CA THR A 155 5.38 -17.76 -38.09
C THR A 155 4.49 -18.10 -36.89
N TYR A 156 4.59 -17.32 -35.82
CA TYR A 156 3.83 -17.53 -34.58
C TYR A 156 3.47 -16.20 -33.92
N GLU A 157 2.48 -16.22 -33.04
CA GLU A 157 2.03 -15.06 -32.28
C GLU A 157 2.75 -15.01 -30.92
N THR A 158 3.28 -13.84 -30.54
CA THR A 158 4.00 -13.66 -29.27
C THR A 158 3.10 -13.26 -28.10
N SER A 159 1.77 -13.30 -28.26
CA SER A 159 0.81 -13.03 -27.19
C SER A 159 0.97 -14.03 -26.05
N PHE A 160 0.71 -13.56 -24.82
CA PHE A 160 0.76 -14.43 -23.64
C PHE A 160 -0.48 -14.24 -22.76
N ALA A 161 -0.82 -15.30 -22.03
CA ALA A 161 -1.80 -15.29 -20.96
C ALA A 161 -1.32 -16.21 -19.84
N ARG A 162 -1.11 -15.65 -18.66
CA ARG A 162 -0.49 -16.32 -17.52
C ARG A 162 -1.40 -16.23 -16.31
N ILE A 163 -1.45 -17.31 -15.53
CA ILE A 163 -2.06 -17.32 -14.21
C ILE A 163 -0.94 -17.09 -13.19
N LEU A 164 -1.01 -15.97 -12.48
CA LEU A 164 -0.11 -15.61 -11.40
C LEU A 164 -0.53 -16.33 -10.10
N PRO A 165 0.42 -16.60 -9.19
CA PRO A 165 0.08 -17.14 -7.87
C PRO A 165 -0.63 -16.11 -6.97
N TYR A 166 -0.47 -14.82 -7.27
CA TYR A 166 -1.04 -13.70 -6.53
C TYR A 166 -2.32 -13.17 -7.20
N SER A 167 -3.29 -12.71 -6.41
CA SER A 167 -4.50 -12.02 -6.89
C SER A 167 -4.61 -10.61 -6.33
N PHE A 168 -4.89 -9.64 -7.19
CA PHE A 168 -5.19 -8.26 -6.77
C PHE A 168 -6.57 -8.10 -6.12
N ASP A 169 -7.43 -9.12 -6.18
CA ASP A 169 -8.73 -9.11 -5.48
C ASP A 169 -8.58 -8.99 -3.95
N GLU A 170 -7.43 -9.36 -3.38
CA GLU A 170 -7.16 -9.24 -1.95
C GLU A 170 -7.27 -7.79 -1.45
N TYR A 171 -7.06 -6.79 -2.31
CA TYR A 171 -7.27 -5.38 -1.95
C TYR A 171 -8.72 -5.07 -1.55
N LYS A 172 -9.71 -5.83 -2.03
CA LYS A 172 -11.11 -5.69 -1.58
C LYS A 172 -11.26 -6.08 -0.12
N GLU A 173 -10.58 -7.15 0.32
CA GLU A 173 -10.55 -7.57 1.73
C GLU A 173 -9.79 -6.54 2.57
N LEU A 174 -8.63 -6.07 2.11
CA LEU A 174 -7.85 -5.06 2.82
C LEU A 174 -8.63 -3.74 3.00
N TYR A 175 -9.44 -3.36 2.01
CA TYR A 175 -10.33 -2.21 2.11
C TYR A 175 -11.40 -2.42 3.19
N GLN A 176 -12.01 -3.61 3.27
CA GLN A 176 -12.98 -3.93 4.32
C GLN A 176 -12.35 -3.89 5.71
N ASP A 177 -11.17 -4.50 5.87
CA ASP A 177 -10.40 -4.46 7.12
C ASP A 177 -10.06 -3.02 7.52
N MET A 178 -9.61 -2.20 6.55
CA MET A 178 -9.35 -0.78 6.77
C MET A 178 -10.60 -0.07 7.31
N MET A 179 -11.77 -0.29 6.71
CA MET A 179 -13.00 0.36 7.17
C MET A 179 -13.36 -0.02 8.61
N LEU A 180 -13.11 -1.28 9.01
CA LEU A 180 -13.28 -1.72 10.39
C LEU A 180 -12.29 -1.03 11.33
N LEU A 181 -11.01 -0.97 10.95
CA LEU A 181 -9.98 -0.27 11.72
C LEU A 181 -10.33 1.21 11.91
N LEU A 182 -10.78 1.89 10.85
CA LEU A 182 -11.11 3.32 10.91
C LEU A 182 -12.24 3.65 11.90
N ALA A 183 -13.06 2.68 12.31
CA ALA A 183 -14.02 2.87 13.41
C ALA A 183 -13.34 3.23 14.74
N CYS A 184 -12.09 2.83 14.94
CA CYS A 184 -11.29 3.18 16.12
C CYS A 184 -10.93 4.67 16.22
N ARG A 185 -11.18 5.47 15.19
CA ARG A 185 -10.92 6.93 15.24
C ARG A 185 -11.69 7.63 16.36
N ALA A 186 -12.86 7.11 16.71
CA ALA A 186 -13.72 7.66 17.75
C ALA A 186 -13.36 7.14 19.16
N GLN A 187 -12.31 6.34 19.31
CA GLN A 187 -11.86 5.82 20.60
C GLN A 187 -10.65 6.60 21.10
N ARG A 188 -10.69 7.11 22.34
CA ARG A 188 -9.51 7.78 22.95
C ARG A 188 -8.31 6.84 22.99
N ASP A 189 -8.49 5.64 23.54
CA ASP A 189 -7.51 4.56 23.53
C ASP A 189 -7.46 3.87 22.16
N LEU A 190 -6.79 4.55 21.22
CA LEU A 190 -6.63 4.08 19.85
C LEU A 190 -5.85 2.77 19.79
N GLU A 191 -4.81 2.63 20.61
CA GLU A 191 -3.94 1.45 20.63
C GLU A 191 -4.75 0.20 20.95
N ASN A 192 -5.51 0.23 22.05
CA ASN A 192 -6.33 -0.90 22.46
C ASN A 192 -7.43 -1.20 21.43
N CYS A 193 -8.10 -0.17 20.91
CA CYS A 193 -9.13 -0.38 19.88
C CYS A 193 -8.55 -1.06 18.63
N VAL A 194 -7.43 -0.55 18.11
CA VAL A 194 -6.81 -1.08 16.89
C VAL A 194 -6.28 -2.49 17.13
N LYS A 195 -5.65 -2.77 18.29
CA LYS A 195 -5.19 -4.12 18.65
C LYS A 195 -6.32 -5.15 18.73
N ASN A 196 -7.49 -4.75 19.24
CA ASN A 196 -8.65 -5.64 19.37
C ASN A 196 -9.44 -5.78 18.06
N THR A 197 -9.36 -4.80 17.17
CA THR A 197 -10.10 -4.79 15.89
C THR A 197 -9.30 -5.46 14.77
N LYS A 198 -7.96 -5.36 14.80
CA LYS A 198 -7.11 -5.94 13.77
C LYS A 198 -7.19 -7.47 13.78
N THR A 199 -7.22 -8.08 12.60
CA THR A 199 -7.07 -9.54 12.49
C THR A 199 -5.62 -9.93 12.79
N GLU A 200 -5.38 -10.80 13.78
CA GLU A 200 -4.04 -11.14 14.30
C GLU A 200 -3.00 -11.54 13.23
N PHE A 201 -3.43 -12.17 12.12
CA PHE A 201 -2.51 -12.75 11.15
C PHE A 201 -2.12 -11.85 9.98
N SER A 202 -2.88 -10.78 9.73
CA SER A 202 -2.67 -9.93 8.56
C SER A 202 -2.08 -8.58 8.94
N TRP A 203 -2.61 -7.87 9.93
CA TRP A 203 -2.22 -6.48 10.20
C TRP A 203 -1.23 -6.37 11.36
N ARG A 204 -0.03 -5.84 11.04
CA ARG A 204 1.05 -5.60 12.00
C ARG A 204 1.47 -4.14 11.99
N PHE A 205 1.91 -3.63 13.14
CA PHE A 205 2.45 -2.28 13.23
C PHE A 205 3.85 -2.19 12.65
N GLU A 206 4.06 -1.22 11.76
CA GLU A 206 5.31 -0.85 11.06
C GLU A 206 5.98 -1.94 10.18
N SER A 207 6.12 -3.18 10.67
CA SER A 207 6.89 -4.28 10.07
C SER A 207 6.07 -5.58 9.99
N CYS A 208 6.29 -6.35 8.92
CA CYS A 208 5.64 -7.64 8.73
C CYS A 208 6.37 -8.79 9.47
N THR A 209 7.65 -8.61 9.85
CA THR A 209 8.45 -9.66 10.50
C THR A 209 8.27 -9.69 12.01
N GLU A 210 8.24 -8.51 12.63
CA GLU A 210 8.18 -8.32 14.08
C GLU A 210 7.13 -7.27 14.40
N GLU A 211 6.23 -7.57 15.34
CA GLU A 211 5.26 -6.59 15.82
C GLU A 211 5.98 -5.49 16.59
N ARG A 212 5.93 -4.26 16.09
CA ARG A 212 6.46 -3.10 16.82
C ARG A 212 5.43 -2.49 17.75
N SER A 213 5.89 -1.65 18.67
CA SER A 213 5.02 -0.89 19.57
C SER A 213 4.14 0.09 18.79
N PHE A 214 2.94 0.32 19.29
CA PHE A 214 2.03 1.32 18.74
C PHE A 214 2.64 2.73 18.83
N PRO A 215 2.53 3.57 17.78
CA PRO A 215 3.05 4.93 17.82
C PRO A 215 2.17 5.80 18.75
N VAL A 216 2.68 6.16 19.93
CA VAL A 216 1.93 6.91 20.96
C VAL A 216 1.76 8.39 20.60
N THR A 217 2.64 8.94 19.75
CA THR A 217 2.75 10.39 19.53
C THR A 217 1.83 10.92 18.42
N THR A 218 1.31 10.06 17.54
CA THR A 218 0.48 10.47 16.41
C THR A 218 -0.67 9.49 16.22
N ARG A 219 -1.87 9.99 15.92
CA ARG A 219 -3.00 9.15 15.49
C ARG A 219 -2.93 8.72 14.03
N VAL A 220 -1.77 8.86 13.39
CA VAL A 220 -1.49 8.27 12.08
C VAL A 220 -0.62 7.04 12.32
N VAL A 221 -1.12 5.87 11.91
CA VAL A 221 -0.48 4.59 12.20
C VAL A 221 -0.08 3.93 10.90
N ASP A 222 1.17 3.49 10.83
CA ASP A 222 1.66 2.71 9.71
C ASP A 222 1.56 1.22 9.96
N PHE A 223 1.04 0.51 8.97
CA PHE A 223 0.84 -0.93 8.99
C PHE A 223 1.72 -1.62 7.96
N CYS A 224 2.00 -2.89 8.26
CA CYS A 224 2.47 -3.88 7.32
C CYS A 224 1.46 -5.04 7.29
N VAL A 225 1.05 -5.44 6.09
CA VAL A 225 0.12 -6.56 5.91
C VAL A 225 0.75 -7.65 5.06
N ARG A 226 0.75 -8.89 5.53
CA ARG A 226 1.18 -10.02 4.70
C ARG A 226 0.01 -10.55 3.88
N SER A 227 0.24 -10.74 2.59
CA SER A 227 -0.76 -11.37 1.72
C SER A 227 -1.07 -12.79 2.19
N LYS A 228 -2.36 -13.12 2.25
CA LYS A 228 -2.89 -14.46 2.46
C LYS A 228 -2.64 -15.36 1.25
N SER A 229 -2.62 -14.77 0.05
CA SER A 229 -2.43 -15.49 -1.21
C SER A 229 -0.96 -15.82 -1.50
N ASP A 230 -0.03 -14.92 -1.18
CA ASP A 230 1.40 -15.14 -1.33
C ASP A 230 2.18 -14.44 -0.21
N GLN A 231 2.71 -15.21 0.75
CA GLN A 231 3.45 -14.67 1.91
C GLN A 231 4.68 -13.82 1.54
N LYS A 232 5.14 -13.83 0.29
CA LYS A 232 6.23 -12.97 -0.21
C LYS A 232 5.77 -11.57 -0.62
N VAL A 233 4.46 -11.32 -0.64
CA VAL A 233 3.87 -10.02 -0.91
C VAL A 233 3.49 -9.37 0.42
N GLU A 234 4.12 -8.23 0.70
CA GLU A 234 3.93 -7.45 1.92
C GLU A 234 3.41 -6.06 1.52
N TYR A 235 2.24 -5.68 2.04
CA TYR A 235 1.62 -4.39 1.84
C TYR A 235 2.11 -3.41 2.88
N PHE A 236 2.43 -2.19 2.46
CA PHE A 236 2.77 -1.11 3.37
C PHE A 236 1.81 0.06 3.18
N VAL A 237 1.10 0.41 4.24
CA VAL A 237 0.03 1.40 4.22
C VAL A 237 0.07 2.24 5.49
N GLY A 238 -0.25 3.54 5.38
CA GLY A 238 -0.58 4.36 6.54
C GLY A 238 -2.06 4.66 6.61
N LEU A 239 -2.61 4.70 7.82
CA LEU A 239 -4.00 5.08 8.09
C LEU A 239 -4.05 6.24 9.08
N ASP A 240 -4.96 7.17 8.83
CA ASP A 240 -5.17 8.36 9.66
C ASP A 240 -6.41 8.19 10.55
N PHE A 241 -6.17 8.13 11.86
CA PHE A 241 -7.19 7.98 12.91
C PHE A 241 -7.40 9.28 13.70
N ARG A 242 -6.97 10.43 13.19
CA ARG A 242 -7.37 11.72 13.76
C ARG A 242 -8.90 11.77 13.85
N PRO A 243 -9.46 12.12 15.02
CA PRO A 243 -10.90 12.10 15.20
C PRO A 243 -11.55 13.20 14.36
N LEU A 244 -12.81 12.97 13.94
CA LEU A 244 -13.58 13.98 13.18
C LEU A 244 -14.23 15.02 14.08
N GLN A 245 -14.34 14.71 15.37
CA GLN A 245 -14.88 15.57 16.40
C GLN A 245 -13.93 15.53 17.60
N PRO A 246 -13.74 16.63 18.31
CA PRO A 246 -12.91 16.62 19.51
C PRO A 246 -13.55 15.70 20.57
N PHE A 247 -12.72 14.96 21.28
CA PHE A 247 -13.20 14.11 22.37
C PHE A 247 -13.62 14.95 23.58
N ALA A 248 -14.73 14.58 24.24
CA ALA A 248 -15.24 15.23 25.44
C ALA A 248 -14.21 15.20 26.59
N VAL A 249 -13.93 16.34 27.21
CA VAL A 249 -12.88 16.40 28.25
C VAL A 249 -13.30 15.60 29.48
N GLU A 250 -12.44 14.66 29.88
CA GLU A 250 -12.65 13.76 31.01
C GLU A 250 -11.88 14.23 32.25
N ASN A 251 -12.35 13.77 33.41
CA ASN A 251 -11.70 14.01 34.72
C ASN A 251 -11.45 15.49 35.00
N VAL A 252 -12.46 16.34 34.76
CA VAL A 252 -12.39 17.75 35.14
C VAL A 252 -12.43 17.86 36.66
N GLU A 253 -11.27 18.14 37.25
CA GLU A 253 -11.10 18.34 38.67
C GLU A 253 -10.81 19.80 38.99
N THR A 254 -11.23 20.25 40.17
CA THR A 254 -10.99 21.61 40.64
C THR A 254 -10.38 21.57 42.02
N THR A 255 -9.26 22.29 42.20
CA THR A 255 -8.50 22.31 43.45
C THR A 255 -8.13 23.74 43.80
N ILE A 256 -7.82 24.00 45.07
CA ILE A 256 -7.21 25.27 45.49
C ILE A 256 -5.74 24.98 45.80
N SER A 257 -4.85 25.67 45.12
CA SER A 257 -3.41 25.52 45.32
C SER A 257 -2.97 26.01 46.71
N SER A 258 -1.73 25.69 47.09
CA SER A 258 -1.12 26.21 48.33
C SER A 258 -0.99 27.74 48.35
N THR A 259 -0.97 28.40 47.19
CA THR A 259 -0.97 29.85 47.04
C THR A 259 -2.38 30.45 47.01
N HIS A 260 -3.41 29.69 47.38
CA HIS A 260 -4.80 30.13 47.39
C HIS A 260 -5.31 30.52 45.99
N THR A 261 -4.81 29.86 44.93
CA THR A 261 -5.31 30.06 43.56
C THR A 261 -6.14 28.86 43.12
N PRO A 262 -7.35 29.05 42.55
CA PRO A 262 -8.11 27.94 42.01
C PRO A 262 -7.42 27.37 40.76
N GLU A 263 -7.24 26.06 40.73
CA GLU A 263 -6.67 25.30 39.61
C GLU A 263 -7.73 24.33 39.06
N ILE A 264 -7.89 24.31 37.75
CA ILE A 264 -8.74 23.36 37.02
C ILE A 264 -7.80 22.37 36.32
N ARG A 265 -8.02 21.08 36.56
CA ARG A 265 -7.19 19.97 36.06
C ARG A 265 -8.01 19.09 35.15
N PHE A 266 -7.44 18.66 34.03
CA PHE A 266 -8.08 17.75 33.09
C PHE A 266 -7.06 17.07 32.17
N MET A 267 -7.45 15.97 31.54
CA MET A 267 -6.54 15.21 30.67
C MET A 267 -6.18 15.97 29.39
N TYR A 268 -4.89 15.92 29.01
CA TYR A 268 -4.40 16.47 27.76
C TYR A 268 -4.73 15.56 26.57
N ASP A 269 -5.21 16.16 25.48
CA ASP A 269 -5.45 15.55 24.19
C ASP A 269 -4.50 16.15 23.13
N LEU A 270 -3.79 15.29 22.42
CA LEU A 270 -2.85 15.68 21.36
C LEU A 270 -3.54 16.15 20.07
N ASN A 271 -4.85 15.94 19.93
CA ASN A 271 -5.57 16.15 18.67
C ASN A 271 -6.47 17.39 18.70
N VAL A 272 -6.30 18.26 19.68
CA VAL A 272 -7.12 19.46 19.85
C VAL A 272 -6.28 20.70 19.62
N GLU A 273 -6.92 21.79 19.20
CA GLU A 273 -6.26 23.06 18.90
C GLU A 273 -6.26 23.99 20.12
N GLN A 274 -7.27 23.87 20.98
CA GLN A 274 -7.43 24.65 22.20
C GLN A 274 -8.46 24.00 23.11
N TYR A 275 -8.57 24.52 24.33
CA TYR A 275 -9.64 24.20 25.27
C TYR A 275 -10.44 25.45 25.59
N THR A 276 -11.68 25.28 26.01
CA THR A 276 -12.49 26.37 26.57
C THR A 276 -12.99 25.97 27.94
N VAL A 277 -12.71 26.83 28.92
CA VAL A 277 -13.17 26.66 30.30
C VAL A 277 -14.40 27.54 30.50
N TYR A 278 -15.50 26.91 30.88
CA TYR A 278 -16.75 27.54 31.27
C TYR A 278 -16.92 27.41 32.77
N TYR A 279 -17.36 28.48 33.44
CA TYR A 279 -17.73 28.38 34.85
C TYR A 279 -18.88 29.31 35.20
N THR A 280 -19.69 28.87 36.16
CA THR A 280 -20.84 29.62 36.67
C THR A 280 -21.12 29.28 38.14
N ALA A 281 -21.62 30.26 38.90
CA ALA A 281 -22.12 30.05 40.25
C ALA A 281 -23.58 29.54 40.27
N TRP A 282 -24.25 29.54 39.11
CA TRP A 282 -25.62 29.08 39.01
C TRP A 282 -25.69 27.56 39.09
N PRO A 283 -26.59 26.99 39.90
CA PRO A 283 -26.71 25.55 40.04
C PRO A 283 -27.18 24.91 38.72
N ILE A 284 -26.32 24.10 38.13
CA ILE A 284 -26.62 23.27 36.94
C ILE A 284 -26.84 21.79 37.29
N GLN A 285 -26.99 21.48 38.58
CA GLN A 285 -27.29 20.13 39.07
C GLN A 285 -28.60 19.62 38.48
N GLY A 286 -28.59 18.38 37.97
CA GLY A 286 -29.77 17.74 37.37
C GLY A 286 -29.91 17.91 35.85
N ARG A 287 -29.00 18.63 35.19
CA ARG A 287 -28.88 18.59 33.73
C ARG A 287 -28.36 17.22 33.29
N SER A 288 -28.86 16.72 32.16
CA SER A 288 -28.38 15.47 31.56
C SER A 288 -27.02 15.69 30.91
N LEU A 289 -26.08 14.78 31.15
CA LEU A 289 -24.80 14.70 30.43
C LEU A 289 -24.78 13.37 29.64
N PRO A 290 -24.10 13.31 28.47
CA PRO A 290 -23.37 14.38 27.80
C PRO A 290 -24.28 15.49 27.24
N ALA A 291 -23.78 16.72 27.17
CA ALA A 291 -24.51 17.87 26.61
C ALA A 291 -23.59 18.85 25.88
N THR A 292 -24.13 19.60 24.93
CA THR A 292 -23.43 20.76 24.35
C THR A 292 -23.38 21.92 25.34
N VAL A 293 -22.47 22.88 25.11
CA VAL A 293 -22.40 24.14 25.89
C VAL A 293 -23.75 24.86 25.88
N ALA A 294 -24.41 24.94 24.73
CA ALA A 294 -25.69 25.64 24.59
C ALA A 294 -26.80 24.98 25.41
N GLU A 295 -26.87 23.65 25.43
CA GLU A 295 -27.88 22.89 26.21
C GLU A 295 -27.63 22.97 27.71
N LEU A 296 -26.36 22.89 28.13
CA LEU A 296 -25.99 22.90 29.53
C LEU A 296 -26.23 24.28 30.17
N PHE A 297 -25.96 25.35 29.41
CA PHE A 297 -26.01 26.73 29.90
C PHE A 297 -27.20 27.56 29.36
N ALA A 298 -28.19 26.93 28.71
CA ALA A 298 -29.31 27.62 28.05
C ALA A 298 -30.03 28.65 28.94
N ASP A 299 -30.17 28.35 30.24
CA ASP A 299 -30.93 29.17 31.20
C ASP A 299 -30.03 29.87 32.24
N VAL A 300 -28.72 29.95 31.97
CA VAL A 300 -27.76 30.55 32.90
C VAL A 300 -27.47 31.99 32.47
N GLU A 301 -27.87 32.96 33.30
CA GLU A 301 -27.71 34.39 33.00
C GLU A 301 -26.25 34.82 32.81
N THR A 302 -25.34 34.19 33.54
CA THR A 302 -23.91 34.54 33.52
C THR A 302 -23.04 33.28 33.47
N VAL A 303 -22.36 33.10 32.34
CA VAL A 303 -21.31 32.10 32.16
C VAL A 303 -20.03 32.82 31.76
N SER A 304 -18.98 32.60 32.55
CA SER A 304 -17.66 33.08 32.18
C SER A 304 -17.01 32.07 31.24
N LYS A 305 -16.46 32.56 30.12
CA LYS A 305 -15.76 31.77 29.10
C LYS A 305 -14.30 32.21 29.02
N ASN A 306 -13.37 31.28 29.21
CA ASN A 306 -11.95 31.51 28.99
C ASN A 306 -11.44 30.53 27.93
N VAL A 307 -10.94 31.07 26.81
CA VAL A 307 -10.21 30.28 25.81
C VAL A 307 -8.81 30.01 26.35
N VAL A 308 -8.46 28.73 26.38
CA VAL A 308 -7.19 28.22 26.89
C VAL A 308 -6.39 27.71 25.69
N PRO A 309 -5.35 28.44 25.24
CA PRO A 309 -4.48 27.94 24.18
C PRO A 309 -3.75 26.68 24.66
N LEU A 310 -3.14 25.92 23.73
CA LEU A 310 -2.37 24.74 24.09
C LEU A 310 -1.35 25.06 25.19
N PRO A 311 -1.24 24.17 26.20
CA PRO A 311 -0.47 24.42 27.40
C PRO A 311 1.02 24.58 27.10
N ARG A 312 1.72 25.35 27.94
CA ARG A 312 3.19 25.32 27.94
C ARG A 312 3.64 23.94 28.46
N ILE A 313 4.65 23.36 27.82
CA ILE A 313 5.16 22.01 28.15
C ILE A 313 5.77 21.97 29.56
N ASP A 314 6.18 23.11 30.11
CA ASP A 314 6.73 23.20 31.46
C ASP A 314 5.64 23.39 32.50
N CYS A 315 5.64 22.57 33.57
CA CYS A 315 4.78 22.72 34.75
C CYS A 315 5.56 23.34 35.93
N PRO A 316 5.71 24.67 35.99
CA PRO A 316 6.45 25.32 37.06
C PRO A 316 5.71 25.22 38.40
N ALA A 317 6.47 25.29 39.50
CA ALA A 317 5.92 25.34 40.85
C ALA A 317 5.07 26.61 41.08
N GLN A 318 5.48 27.74 40.51
CA GLN A 318 4.71 28.98 40.49
C GLN A 318 4.01 29.11 39.14
N LYS A 319 2.68 29.14 39.16
CA LYS A 319 1.84 29.23 37.97
C LYS A 319 1.17 30.59 37.89
N GLU A 320 1.14 31.16 36.69
CA GLU A 320 0.53 32.46 36.41
C GLU A 320 -0.99 32.31 36.23
N ILE A 321 -1.74 33.32 36.69
CA ILE A 321 -3.19 33.39 36.54
C ILE A 321 -3.55 33.45 35.04
N ARG A 322 -4.63 32.73 34.65
CA ARG A 322 -5.14 32.59 33.28
C ARG A 322 -4.17 31.88 32.31
N GLN A 323 -3.18 31.16 32.82
CA GLN A 323 -2.30 30.31 32.01
C GLN A 323 -2.60 28.82 32.24
N ALA A 324 -2.31 28.02 31.22
CA ALA A 324 -2.38 26.55 31.26
C ALA A 324 -0.99 25.93 31.11
N TYR A 325 -0.77 24.89 31.89
CA TYR A 325 0.51 24.18 31.98
C TYR A 325 0.29 22.68 31.80
N LEU A 326 1.19 22.00 31.10
CA LEU A 326 1.15 20.55 30.93
C LEU A 326 1.97 19.89 32.04
N CYS A 327 1.30 19.30 33.02
CA CYS A 327 1.89 18.65 34.17
C CYS A 327 1.80 17.11 34.00
N GLY A 328 2.73 16.55 33.23
CA GLY A 328 2.64 15.15 32.80
C GLY A 328 1.61 15.00 31.68
N ASN A 329 0.53 14.25 31.93
CA ASN A 329 -0.56 14.06 30.96
C ASN A 329 -1.81 14.91 31.28
N GLU A 330 -1.70 15.80 32.26
CA GLU A 330 -2.79 16.66 32.70
C GLU A 330 -2.49 18.13 32.37
N ILE A 331 -3.51 18.85 31.94
CA ILE A 331 -3.49 20.30 31.89
C ILE A 331 -3.89 20.84 33.25
N VAL A 332 -3.12 21.80 33.76
CA VAL A 332 -3.47 22.61 34.92
C VAL A 332 -3.68 24.05 34.47
N TYR A 333 -4.94 24.49 34.48
CA TYR A 333 -5.33 25.87 34.19
C TYR A 333 -5.56 26.66 35.48
N VAL A 334 -4.88 27.79 35.64
CA VAL A 334 -5.02 28.65 36.83
C VAL A 334 -6.13 29.66 36.59
N LEU A 335 -7.22 29.54 37.34
CA LEU A 335 -8.35 30.46 37.25
C LEU A 335 -8.06 31.76 38.01
N ASP A 336 -8.59 32.87 37.50
CA ASP A 336 -8.47 34.18 38.14
C ASP A 336 -9.44 34.31 39.33
N PRO A 337 -8.96 34.39 40.58
CA PRO A 337 -9.84 34.48 41.75
C PRO A 337 -10.61 35.81 41.81
N ALA A 338 -10.19 36.87 41.10
CA ALA A 338 -10.87 38.17 41.14
C ALA A 338 -12.30 38.11 40.56
N GLY A 339 -12.60 37.12 39.73
CA GLY A 339 -13.95 36.87 39.21
C GLY A 339 -14.84 36.04 40.12
N LEU A 340 -14.32 35.56 41.25
CA LEU A 340 -15.01 34.66 42.16
C LEU A 340 -15.45 35.38 43.44
N LYS A 341 -16.63 35.03 43.95
CA LYS A 341 -17.18 35.51 45.20
C LYS A 341 -16.93 34.46 46.29
N GLN A 342 -16.32 34.90 47.38
CA GLN A 342 -16.04 34.05 48.52
C GLN A 342 -17.34 33.50 49.11
N GLY A 343 -17.37 32.21 49.42
CA GLY A 343 -18.52 31.44 49.89
C GLY A 343 -19.37 30.79 48.79
N ASP A 344 -19.16 31.14 47.51
CA ASP A 344 -19.94 30.57 46.40
C ASP A 344 -19.36 29.22 45.93
N THR A 345 -20.24 28.39 45.37
CA THR A 345 -19.89 27.15 44.66
C THR A 345 -19.99 27.39 43.15
N TYR A 346 -18.92 27.05 42.44
CA TYR A 346 -18.81 27.19 41.00
C TYR A 346 -18.81 25.83 40.32
N TYR A 347 -19.63 25.70 39.28
CA TYR A 347 -19.63 24.55 38.38
C TYR A 347 -18.75 24.87 37.18
N VAL A 348 -17.79 23.99 36.92
CA VAL A 348 -16.78 24.16 35.88
C VAL A 348 -16.97 23.09 34.82
N ALA A 349 -17.06 23.52 33.56
CA ALA A 349 -17.03 22.62 32.41
C ALA A 349 -15.84 22.97 31.53
N VAL A 350 -15.26 21.96 30.89
CA VAL A 350 -14.17 22.15 29.93
C VAL A 350 -14.57 21.48 28.63
N THR A 351 -14.46 22.20 27.53
CA THR A 351 -14.56 21.65 26.17
C THR A 351 -13.20 21.72 25.50
N SER A 352 -12.99 20.84 24.53
CA SER A 352 -11.87 20.87 23.61
C SER A 352 -12.37 21.29 22.24
N THR A 353 -11.53 21.98 21.47
CA THR A 353 -11.88 22.46 20.12
C THR A 353 -11.00 21.79 19.07
N LEU A 354 -11.62 21.36 17.98
CA LEU A 354 -10.96 20.89 16.77
C LEU A 354 -11.74 21.41 15.56
N GLU A 355 -11.07 22.13 14.66
CA GLU A 355 -11.68 22.69 13.44
C GLU A 355 -12.98 23.47 13.75
N ASP A 356 -12.90 24.42 14.67
CA ASP A 356 -14.01 25.27 15.13
C ASP A 356 -15.20 24.53 15.78
N THR A 357 -15.11 23.22 15.97
CA THR A 357 -16.12 22.42 16.67
C THR A 357 -15.70 22.21 18.12
N GLU A 358 -16.59 22.46 19.09
CA GLU A 358 -16.35 22.15 20.50
C GLU A 358 -16.87 20.75 20.85
N SER A 359 -16.19 20.05 21.76
CA SER A 359 -16.63 18.75 22.26
C SER A 359 -17.84 18.86 23.18
N LEU A 360 -18.53 17.72 23.35
CA LEU A 360 -19.55 17.60 24.37
C LEU A 360 -18.93 17.70 25.77
N ILE A 361 -19.75 18.13 26.72
CA ILE A 361 -19.41 18.15 28.14
C ILE A 361 -19.91 16.84 28.74
N GLU A 362 -18.99 16.01 29.24
CA GLU A 362 -19.29 14.74 29.91
C GLU A 362 -19.11 14.81 31.42
N THR A 363 -18.24 15.70 31.90
CA THR A 363 -17.91 15.84 33.32
C THR A 363 -17.95 17.31 33.76
N LEU A 364 -18.28 17.51 35.03
CA LEU A 364 -18.31 18.82 35.68
C LEU A 364 -17.39 18.82 36.89
N GLY A 365 -16.53 19.83 36.97
CA GLY A 365 -15.80 20.17 38.19
C GLY A 365 -16.66 21.00 39.14
N ILE A 366 -16.41 20.88 40.44
CA ILE A 366 -17.09 21.67 41.48
C ILE A 366 -16.04 22.40 42.32
N LEU A 367 -15.92 23.70 42.08
CA LEU A 367 -15.01 24.57 42.81
C LEU A 367 -15.76 25.29 43.94
N VAL A 368 -15.42 25.00 45.19
CA VAL A 368 -15.92 25.76 46.35
C VAL A 368 -14.88 26.81 46.71
N TRP A 369 -15.22 28.10 46.58
CA TRP A 369 -14.28 29.20 46.85
C TRP A 369 -14.51 29.75 48.25
N ASN A 370 -13.72 29.27 49.22
CA ASN A 370 -13.88 29.59 50.65
C ASN A 370 -13.12 30.84 51.10
#